data_AF-A0A078G3G2-F1
#
_entry.id   AF-A0A078G3G2-F1
#
_cell.length_a   1.000
_cell.length_b   1.000
_cell.length_c   1.000
_cell.angle_alpha   90.00
_cell.angle_beta   90.00
_cell.angle_gamma   90.00
#
_symmetry.space_group_name_H-M   'P 1'
#
loop_
_entity.id
_entity.type
_entity.pdbx_description
1 polymer ?
#
loop_
_entity_poly.entity_id
_entity_poly.type
_entity_poly.pdbx_seq_one_letter_code
_entity_poly.pdbx_strand_id
1 'polypeptide(L)'
;MMILSLSTKAHLFYLPFSSQMLEETLYVKNSHRHRNLIKYLKDYIDFISTKYPFWNRTSGADHFLAACHDWAPSETRKHFSKTIRALCNSDVKEGFVFGNDTSLPETYVRDPKKPLTFFAGQPDHGYVRPILLSYWGNNKDPDLKIFGKLLRSKRNKNYLQFMKTSKLFSMVVFQ
;
A
#
# COMPACT_ATOMS: atom_id res chain seq x y z
N MET A 1 14.21 7.05 -14.40
CA MET A 1 14.67 8.04 -13.42
C MET A 1 14.79 9.38 -14.13
N MET A 2 13.73 10.20 -14.08
CA MET A 2 13.76 11.55 -14.67
C MET A 2 14.52 12.46 -13.70
N ILE A 3 15.84 12.57 -13.90
CA ILE A 3 16.59 13.69 -13.36
C ILE A 3 16.32 14.85 -14.33
N LEU A 4 15.33 15.68 -14.03
CA LEU A 4 15.18 16.95 -14.74
C LEU A 4 16.41 17.79 -14.38
N SER A 5 17.20 18.12 -15.40
CA SER A 5 18.50 18.79 -15.27
C SER A 5 18.45 20.23 -14.77
N LEU A 6 17.25 20.77 -14.48
CA LEU A 6 17.05 22.11 -13.92
C LEU A 6 15.85 22.11 -12.95
N SER A 7 16.12 22.36 -11.67
CA SER A 7 15.11 22.42 -10.59
C SER A 7 14.09 23.57 -10.71
N THR A 8 14.34 24.50 -11.61
CA THR A 8 13.47 25.65 -11.91
C THR A 8 12.31 25.27 -12.84
N LYS A 9 12.37 24.12 -13.51
CA LYS A 9 11.31 23.63 -14.42
C LYS A 9 10.47 22.50 -13.83
N ALA A 10 11.00 21.78 -12.85
CA ALA A 10 10.33 20.67 -12.21
C ALA A 10 9.40 21.18 -11.10
N HIS A 11 8.11 20.85 -11.21
CA HIS A 11 7.10 21.15 -10.20
C HIS A 11 7.05 20.10 -9.09
N LEU A 12 7.48 18.86 -9.36
CA LEU A 12 7.42 17.74 -8.44
C LEU A 12 8.61 16.79 -8.61
N PHE A 13 9.13 16.27 -7.50
CA PHE A 13 10.31 15.39 -7.47
C PHE A 13 9.97 14.01 -6.91
N TYR A 14 10.31 12.96 -7.64
CA TYR A 14 10.08 11.60 -7.19
C TYR A 14 11.18 11.11 -6.24
N LEU A 15 10.79 10.50 -5.12
CA LEU A 15 11.68 9.79 -4.20
C LEU A 15 11.64 8.28 -4.48
N PRO A 16 12.67 7.72 -5.14
CA PRO A 16 12.67 6.32 -5.49
C PRO A 16 12.97 5.43 -4.27
N PHE A 17 11.95 4.74 -3.79
CA PHE A 17 12.12 3.55 -2.96
C PHE A 17 10.95 2.57 -3.16
N SER A 18 11.11 1.34 -2.67
CA SER A 18 10.05 0.33 -2.67
C SER A 18 9.88 -0.17 -1.24
N SER A 19 8.68 0.01 -0.66
CA SER A 19 8.38 -0.55 0.67
C SER A 19 8.49 -2.07 0.71
N GLN A 20 8.12 -2.76 -0.38
CA GLN A 20 8.29 -4.21 -0.47
C GLN A 20 9.78 -4.60 -0.41
N MET A 21 10.63 -3.98 -1.23
CA MET A 21 12.06 -4.30 -1.20
C MET A 21 12.71 -3.92 0.13
N LEU A 22 12.25 -2.83 0.75
CA LEU A 22 12.70 -2.39 2.06
C LEU A 22 12.39 -3.44 3.13
N GLU A 23 11.18 -4.00 3.10
CA GLU A 23 10.76 -5.11 3.98
C GLU A 23 11.59 -6.36 3.70
N GLU A 24 11.63 -6.84 2.46
CA GLU A 24 12.32 -8.07 2.07
C GLU A 24 13.82 -8.06 2.43
N THR A 25 14.45 -6.87 2.40
CA THR A 25 15.89 -6.73 2.63
C THR A 25 16.23 -6.50 4.09
N LEU A 26 15.43 -5.71 4.81
CA LEU A 26 15.82 -5.24 6.14
C LEU A 26 15.02 -5.89 7.25
N TYR A 27 13.79 -6.34 7.02
CA TYR A 27 12.92 -6.82 8.09
C TYR A 27 13.50 -8.06 8.81
N VAL A 28 13.52 -7.97 10.14
CA VAL A 28 13.93 -9.10 10.99
C VAL A 28 12.70 -9.92 11.31
N LYS A 29 12.63 -11.13 10.74
CA LYS A 29 11.52 -12.05 10.96
C LYS A 29 11.26 -12.28 12.45
N ASN A 30 9.98 -12.34 12.84
CA ASN A 30 9.49 -12.50 14.22
C ASN A 30 9.85 -11.36 15.20
N SER A 31 10.47 -10.27 14.73
CA SER A 31 10.76 -9.12 15.61
C SER A 31 9.50 -8.31 15.95
N HIS A 32 8.47 -8.38 15.09
CA HIS A 32 7.27 -7.54 15.16
C HIS A 32 7.58 -6.03 15.24
N ARG A 33 8.77 -5.62 14.77
CA ARG A 33 9.27 -4.26 14.85
C ARG A 33 9.87 -3.86 13.51
N HIS A 34 9.40 -2.74 12.95
CA HIS A 34 9.92 -2.15 11.71
C HIS A 34 10.83 -0.92 11.95
N ARG A 35 11.49 -0.84 13.12
CA ARG A 35 12.33 0.33 13.49
C ARG A 35 13.55 0.51 12.58
N ASN A 36 14.13 -0.59 12.15
CA ASN A 36 15.20 -0.67 11.17
C ASN A 36 14.78 -0.09 9.80
N LEU A 37 13.56 -0.37 9.34
CA LEU A 37 13.03 0.18 8.09
C LEU A 37 12.87 1.71 8.20
N ILE A 38 12.27 2.19 9.30
CA ILE A 38 12.13 3.63 9.59
C ILE A 38 13.51 4.30 9.65
N LYS A 39 14.47 3.68 10.33
CA LYS A 39 15.83 4.21 10.44
C LYS A 39 16.51 4.31 9.07
N TYR A 40 16.39 3.29 8.23
CA TYR A 40 16.95 3.32 6.88
C TYR A 40 16.36 4.46 6.06
N LEU A 41 15.03 4.64 6.10
CA LEU A 41 14.37 5.72 5.37
C LEU A 41 14.72 7.12 5.89
N LYS A 42 14.91 7.27 7.21
CA LYS A 42 15.48 8.50 7.78
C LYS A 42 16.87 8.77 7.20
N ASP A 43 17.76 7.79 7.28
CA ASP A 43 19.16 7.96 6.85
C ASP A 43 19.21 8.23 5.32
N TYR A 44 18.27 7.66 4.55
CA TYR A 44 18.06 8.00 3.14
C TYR A 44 17.66 9.46 2.94
N ILE A 45 16.69 9.98 3.70
CA ILE A 45 16.30 11.39 3.61
C ILE A 45 17.42 12.33 4.03
N ASP A 46 18.18 12.00 5.08
CA ASP A 46 19.34 12.81 5.52
C ASP A 46 20.41 12.87 4.43
N PHE A 47 20.63 11.76 3.71
CA PHE A 47 21.50 11.74 2.55
C PHE A 47 20.95 12.62 1.41
N ILE A 48 19.65 12.52 1.11
CA ILE A 48 19.00 13.34 0.08
C ILE A 48 19.08 14.83 0.43
N SER A 49 18.79 15.21 1.68
CA SER A 49 18.82 16.60 2.14
C SER A 49 20.22 17.20 2.11
N THR A 50 21.25 16.38 2.29
CA THR A 50 22.65 16.81 2.23
C THR A 50 23.16 16.90 0.79
N LYS A 51 22.80 15.94 -0.06
CA LYS A 51 23.35 15.81 -1.41
C LYS A 51 22.60 16.64 -2.46
N TYR A 52 21.29 16.80 -2.31
CA TYR A 52 20.42 17.44 -3.30
C TYR A 52 19.76 18.69 -2.71
N PRO A 53 20.16 19.90 -3.16
CA PRO A 53 19.60 21.15 -2.65
C PRO A 53 18.07 21.28 -2.76
N PHE A 54 17.46 20.51 -3.67
CA PHE A 54 16.03 20.58 -3.98
C PHE A 54 15.16 20.15 -2.80
N TRP A 55 15.63 19.21 -1.97
CA TRP A 55 14.90 18.79 -0.78
C TRP A 55 14.71 19.95 0.21
N ASN A 56 15.78 20.70 0.47
CA ASN A 56 15.78 21.77 1.48
C ASN A 56 14.93 22.98 1.07
N ARG A 57 14.63 23.16 -0.22
CA ARG A 57 13.79 24.26 -0.73
C ARG A 57 12.39 24.27 -0.11
N THR A 58 11.81 23.10 0.07
CA THR A 58 10.44 22.92 0.58
C THR A 58 10.39 21.99 1.80
N SER A 59 11.54 21.47 2.23
CA SER A 59 11.64 20.34 3.17
C SER A 59 10.82 19.12 2.70
N GLY A 60 10.86 18.84 1.40
CA GLY A 60 10.20 17.68 0.79
C GLY A 60 8.72 17.85 0.42
N ALA A 61 8.14 19.06 0.51
CA ALA A 61 6.71 19.28 0.20
C ALA A 61 6.36 19.21 -1.30
N ASP A 62 7.33 19.49 -2.16
CA ASP A 62 7.25 19.29 -3.61
C ASP A 62 7.84 17.94 -4.04
N HIS A 63 8.01 17.00 -3.10
CA HIS A 63 8.43 15.65 -3.38
C HIS A 63 7.27 14.69 -3.23
N PHE A 64 7.31 13.58 -3.97
CA PHE A 64 6.33 12.52 -3.85
C PHE A 64 6.97 11.13 -3.83
N LEU A 65 6.26 10.20 -3.21
CA LEU A 65 6.62 8.79 -3.16
C LEU A 65 5.41 7.91 -3.44
N ALA A 66 5.67 6.68 -3.89
CA ALA A 66 4.67 5.64 -3.99
C ALA A 66 5.10 4.45 -3.13
N ALA A 67 4.24 4.03 -2.20
CA ALA A 67 4.54 2.97 -1.24
C ALA A 67 3.30 2.11 -1.00
N CYS A 68 3.38 0.86 -1.45
CA CYS A 68 2.28 -0.10 -1.39
C CYS A 68 2.69 -1.29 -0.53
N HIS A 69 2.46 -1.17 0.78
CA HIS A 69 2.70 -2.21 1.77
C HIS A 69 1.95 -1.86 3.05
N ASP A 70 1.54 -2.85 3.85
CA ASP A 70 0.79 -2.66 5.10
C ASP A 70 1.50 -1.71 6.08
N TRP A 71 2.84 -1.68 6.08
CA TRP A 71 3.62 -0.82 6.97
C TRP A 71 4.04 0.52 6.37
N ALA A 72 3.79 0.75 5.08
CA ALA A 72 4.17 1.99 4.40
C ALA A 72 3.64 3.26 5.11
N PRO A 73 2.39 3.31 5.63
CA PRO A 73 1.92 4.46 6.40
C PRO A 73 2.77 4.73 7.64
N SER A 74 3.15 3.69 8.39
CA SER A 74 3.99 3.78 9.60
C SER A 74 5.43 4.18 9.27
N GLU A 75 6.03 3.52 8.28
CA GLU A 75 7.39 3.74 7.82
C GLU A 75 7.65 5.19 7.40
N THR A 76 6.66 5.78 6.69
CA THR A 76 6.78 7.11 6.10
C THR A 76 6.25 8.23 7.00
N ARG A 77 5.45 7.91 8.03
CA ARG A 77 4.70 8.88 8.85
C ARG A 77 5.53 10.05 9.36
N LYS A 78 6.74 9.77 9.88
CA LYS A 78 7.56 10.77 10.57
C LYS A 78 8.42 11.58 9.60
N HIS A 79 9.22 10.89 8.80
CA HIS A 79 10.28 11.50 8.00
C HIS A 79 9.81 12.02 6.64
N PHE A 80 8.61 11.62 6.20
CA PHE A 80 7.99 12.06 4.94
C PHE A 80 6.65 12.75 5.20
N SER A 81 6.46 13.32 6.40
CA SER A 81 5.19 13.97 6.81
C SER A 81 4.79 15.16 5.92
N LYS A 82 5.75 15.82 5.28
CA LYS A 82 5.50 16.90 4.30
C LYS A 82 5.40 16.42 2.86
N THR A 83 5.91 15.22 2.58
CA THR A 83 5.97 14.66 1.22
C THR A 83 4.59 14.18 0.80
N ILE A 84 4.28 14.29 -0.49
CA ILE A 84 3.04 13.75 -1.07
C ILE A 84 3.18 12.22 -1.14
N ARG A 85 2.33 11.49 -0.42
CA ARG A 85 2.43 10.03 -0.35
C ARG A 85 1.30 9.36 -1.11
N ALA A 86 1.66 8.55 -2.09
CA ALA A 86 0.74 7.63 -2.72
C ALA A 86 0.81 6.27 -1.98
N LEU A 87 -0.21 5.97 -1.17
CA LEU A 87 -0.23 4.82 -0.26
C LEU A 87 -1.34 3.85 -0.65
N CYS A 88 -1.11 2.55 -0.53
CA CYS A 88 -2.17 1.57 -0.75
C CYS A 88 -3.20 1.45 0.39
N ASN A 89 -3.00 2.22 1.47
CA ASN A 89 -3.88 2.33 2.60
C ASN A 89 -4.40 3.78 2.72
N SER A 90 -5.66 3.95 3.09
CA SER A 90 -6.33 5.24 3.30
C SER A 90 -6.83 5.46 4.74
N ASP A 91 -6.43 4.60 5.69
CA ASP A 91 -6.82 4.71 7.09
C ASP A 91 -6.07 5.85 7.80
N VAL A 92 -6.83 6.86 8.21
CA VAL A 92 -6.34 7.98 9.02
C VAL A 92 -5.80 7.56 10.38
N LYS A 93 -6.32 6.48 10.99
CA LYS A 93 -5.79 5.95 12.25
C LYS A 93 -4.38 5.39 12.09
N GLU A 94 -4.06 4.95 10.87
CA GLU A 94 -2.73 4.48 10.49
C GLU A 94 -1.86 5.59 9.90
N GLY A 95 -2.30 6.85 10.03
CA GLY A 95 -1.52 8.03 9.69
C GLY A 95 -1.60 8.44 8.23
N PHE A 96 -2.65 8.05 7.50
CA PHE A 96 -3.04 8.71 6.26
C PHE A 96 -3.48 10.16 6.53
N VAL A 97 -3.11 11.10 5.67
CA VAL A 97 -3.37 12.54 5.83
C VAL A 97 -4.21 13.05 4.66
N PHE A 98 -5.45 13.42 4.93
CA PHE A 98 -6.34 14.02 3.92
C PHE A 98 -5.75 15.29 3.32
N GLY A 99 -5.91 15.46 2.01
CA GLY A 99 -5.41 16.62 1.27
C GLY A 99 -3.91 16.58 0.96
N ASN A 100 -3.15 15.66 1.55
CA ASN A 100 -1.73 15.45 1.25
C ASN A 100 -1.45 14.09 0.63
N ASP A 101 -2.05 13.03 1.18
CA ASP A 101 -1.85 11.67 0.70
C ASP A 101 -2.93 11.28 -0.32
N THR A 102 -2.58 10.36 -1.21
CA THR A 102 -3.50 9.76 -2.19
C THR A 102 -3.51 8.25 -2.03
N SER A 103 -4.69 7.63 -2.13
CA SER A 103 -4.81 6.17 -2.10
C SER A 103 -4.47 5.57 -3.46
N LEU A 104 -3.60 4.55 -3.47
CA LEU A 104 -3.33 3.71 -4.61
C LEU A 104 -4.26 2.48 -4.57
N PRO A 105 -4.94 2.14 -5.68
CA PRO A 105 -5.74 0.94 -5.72
C PRO A 105 -4.83 -0.31 -5.74
N GLU A 106 -5.00 -1.20 -4.76
CA GLU A 106 -4.36 -2.52 -4.75
C GLU A 106 -5.06 -3.47 -5.72
N THR A 107 -4.85 -3.30 -7.02
CA THR A 107 -5.45 -4.19 -8.03
C THR A 107 -4.40 -5.09 -8.66
N TYR A 108 -4.39 -6.36 -8.25
CA TYR A 108 -3.71 -7.42 -9.00
C TYR A 108 -4.64 -8.00 -10.09
N VAL A 109 -5.05 -7.17 -11.04
CA VAL A 109 -5.96 -7.59 -12.12
C VAL A 109 -5.32 -7.26 -13.47
N ARG A 110 -4.96 -8.29 -14.24
CA ARG A 110 -4.30 -8.14 -15.54
C ARG A 110 -5.27 -7.90 -16.71
N ASP A 111 -6.57 -8.20 -16.53
CA ASP A 111 -7.60 -8.08 -17.57
C ASP A 111 -9.02 -8.22 -16.95
N PRO A 112 -9.69 -7.12 -16.57
CA PRO A 112 -11.01 -7.16 -15.92
C PRO A 112 -12.11 -7.40 -16.97
N LYS A 113 -12.56 -8.65 -17.14
CA LYS A 113 -13.53 -9.00 -18.21
C LYS A 113 -15.01 -9.04 -17.79
N LYS A 114 -15.37 -9.17 -16.51
CA LYS A 114 -16.77 -9.36 -16.07
C LYS A 114 -17.01 -8.88 -14.62
N PRO A 115 -18.25 -8.47 -14.26
CA PRO A 115 -18.52 -7.89 -12.95
C PRO A 115 -18.95 -8.90 -11.86
N LEU A 116 -18.23 -8.97 -10.75
CA LEU A 116 -18.57 -9.71 -9.52
C LEU A 116 -17.78 -9.10 -8.33
N THR A 117 -18.25 -9.08 -7.09
CA THR A 117 -17.40 -8.63 -5.96
C THR A 117 -16.77 -9.84 -5.27
N PHE A 118 -15.47 -9.81 -4.99
CA PHE A 118 -14.74 -10.95 -4.41
C PHE A 118 -13.97 -10.55 -3.16
N PHE A 119 -14.16 -11.36 -2.11
CA PHE A 119 -13.39 -11.31 -0.90
C PHE A 119 -12.91 -12.70 -0.50
N ALA A 120 -11.65 -12.82 -0.10
CA ALA A 120 -11.11 -14.01 0.52
C ALA A 120 -10.04 -13.64 1.54
N GLY A 121 -10.25 -14.00 2.80
CA GLY A 121 -9.33 -13.64 3.88
C GLY A 121 -9.47 -14.53 5.11
N GLN A 122 -8.50 -14.45 6.01
CA GLN A 122 -8.63 -15.08 7.32
C GLN A 122 -9.84 -14.47 8.07
N PRO A 123 -10.78 -15.29 8.57
CA PRO A 123 -12.01 -14.80 9.21
C PRO A 123 -11.78 -13.95 10.45
N ASP A 124 -10.71 -14.22 11.19
CA ASP A 124 -10.34 -13.63 12.49
C ASP A 124 -9.52 -12.34 12.38
N HIS A 125 -9.19 -11.90 11.17
CA HIS A 125 -8.44 -10.67 10.94
C HIS A 125 -9.37 -9.43 10.87
N GLY A 126 -9.66 -8.85 12.01
CA GLY A 126 -10.48 -7.64 12.10
C GLY A 126 -11.97 -7.93 12.28
N TYR A 127 -12.73 -6.95 12.78
CA TYR A 127 -14.12 -7.16 13.21
C TYR A 127 -15.12 -7.26 12.05
N VAL A 128 -14.77 -6.74 10.86
CA VAL A 128 -15.66 -6.71 9.68
C VAL A 128 -15.73 -8.07 8.99
N ARG A 129 -14.63 -8.84 8.97
CA ARG A 129 -14.56 -10.10 8.21
C ARG A 129 -15.53 -11.18 8.73
N PRO A 130 -15.68 -11.41 10.04
CA PRO A 130 -16.71 -12.31 10.55
C PRO A 130 -18.13 -11.88 10.15
N ILE A 131 -18.40 -10.57 10.12
CA ILE A 131 -19.70 -10.00 9.73
C ILE A 131 -19.94 -10.26 8.23
N LEU A 132 -18.98 -9.99 7.36
CA LEU A 132 -19.12 -10.28 5.93
C LEU A 132 -19.41 -11.76 5.66
N LEU A 133 -18.72 -12.64 6.38
CA LEU A 133 -18.91 -14.09 6.26
C LEU A 133 -20.27 -14.56 6.81
N SER A 134 -20.79 -13.94 7.87
CA SER A 134 -22.09 -14.32 8.42
C SER A 134 -23.24 -13.91 7.48
N TYR A 135 -23.17 -12.71 6.90
CA TYR A 135 -24.20 -12.19 6.00
C TYR A 135 -24.12 -12.77 4.59
N TRP A 136 -22.94 -12.79 3.97
CA TRP A 136 -22.75 -13.10 2.54
C TRP A 136 -21.85 -14.31 2.26
N GLY A 137 -21.29 -14.94 3.31
CA GLY A 137 -20.55 -16.19 3.15
C GLY A 137 -21.41 -17.30 2.54
N ASN A 138 -20.76 -18.35 2.05
CA ASN A 138 -21.40 -19.49 1.36
C ASN A 138 -22.15 -19.12 0.08
N ASN A 139 -21.79 -18.01 -0.60
CA ASN A 139 -22.41 -17.54 -1.84
C ASN A 139 -23.93 -17.32 -1.71
N LYS A 140 -24.39 -16.77 -0.57
CA LYS A 140 -25.80 -16.42 -0.33
C LYS A 140 -26.33 -15.41 -1.36
N ASP A 141 -25.46 -14.55 -1.86
CA ASP A 141 -25.74 -13.61 -2.92
C ASP A 141 -25.03 -14.09 -4.21
N PRO A 142 -25.73 -14.23 -5.34
CA PRO A 142 -25.13 -14.70 -6.59
C PRO A 142 -24.03 -13.75 -7.11
N ASP A 143 -24.12 -12.46 -6.79
CA ASP A 143 -23.22 -11.39 -7.24
C ASP A 143 -22.03 -11.15 -6.29
N LEU A 144 -22.06 -11.74 -5.08
CA LEU A 144 -21.00 -11.62 -4.08
C LEU A 144 -20.31 -12.96 -3.82
N LYS A 145 -19.00 -13.00 -4.09
CA LYS A 145 -18.13 -14.14 -3.80
C LYS A 145 -17.29 -13.86 -2.57
N ILE A 146 -17.89 -14.12 -1.41
CA ILE A 146 -17.26 -13.92 -0.10
C ILE A 146 -16.86 -15.28 0.47
N PHE A 147 -15.55 -15.48 0.62
CA PHE A 147 -14.96 -16.70 1.17
C PHE A 147 -14.13 -16.40 2.42
N GLY A 148 -14.04 -17.37 3.32
CA GLY A 148 -13.01 -17.38 4.36
C GLY A 148 -11.62 -17.65 3.77
N LYS A 149 -10.76 -18.32 4.53
CA LYS A 149 -9.44 -18.72 4.05
C LYS A 149 -9.56 -19.70 2.87
N LEU A 150 -9.19 -19.27 1.67
CA LEU A 150 -9.11 -20.16 0.51
C LEU A 150 -8.01 -21.20 0.68
N LEU A 151 -8.26 -22.41 0.18
CA LEU A 151 -7.24 -23.46 0.11
C LEU A 151 -6.08 -22.99 -0.77
N ARG A 152 -4.85 -23.16 -0.28
CA ARG A 152 -3.64 -22.87 -1.04
C ARG A 152 -3.58 -23.78 -2.26
N SER A 153 -3.59 -23.19 -3.46
CA SER A 153 -3.32 -23.90 -4.71
C SER A 153 -1.95 -23.49 -5.28
N LYS A 154 -1.38 -24.31 -6.17
CA LYS A 154 -0.08 -24.01 -6.81
C LYS A 154 -0.14 -22.62 -7.47
N ARG A 155 0.66 -21.66 -7.00
CA ARG A 155 0.64 -20.22 -7.38
C ARG A 155 -0.67 -19.47 -7.07
N ASN A 156 -1.45 -19.90 -6.08
CA ASN A 156 -2.71 -19.25 -5.69
C ASN A 156 -3.69 -19.04 -6.87
N LYS A 157 -3.73 -20.00 -7.81
CA LYS A 157 -4.59 -19.93 -9.00
C LYS A 157 -6.06 -19.65 -8.67
N ASN A 158 -6.54 -20.15 -7.54
CA ASN A 158 -7.94 -20.00 -7.14
C ASN A 158 -8.25 -18.54 -6.77
N TYR A 159 -7.43 -17.94 -5.92
CA TYR A 159 -7.55 -16.53 -5.55
C TYR A 159 -7.41 -15.61 -6.77
N LEU A 160 -6.39 -15.86 -7.60
CA LEU A 160 -6.16 -15.09 -8.83
C LEU A 160 -7.31 -15.19 -9.83
N GLN A 161 -7.96 -16.36 -9.91
CA GLN A 161 -9.10 -16.55 -10.80
C GLN A 161 -10.31 -15.73 -10.34
N PHE A 162 -10.60 -15.70 -9.04
CA PHE A 162 -11.68 -14.87 -8.50
C PHE A 162 -11.37 -13.38 -8.63
N MET A 163 -10.14 -12.94 -8.35
CA MET A 163 -9.70 -11.55 -8.57
C MET A 163 -9.90 -11.08 -10.02
N LYS A 164 -9.53 -11.91 -11.00
CA LYS A 164 -9.69 -11.59 -12.43
C LYS A 164 -11.15 -11.47 -12.89
N THR A 165 -12.06 -12.14 -12.19
CA THR A 165 -13.48 -12.20 -12.57
C THR A 165 -14.33 -11.19 -11.80
N SER A 166 -13.70 -10.26 -11.06
CA SER A 166 -14.36 -9.32 -10.17
C SER A 166 -14.34 -7.85 -10.66
N LYS A 167 -15.39 -7.06 -10.35
CA LYS A 167 -15.66 -5.67 -10.80
C LYS A 167 -15.11 -4.60 -9.86
N LEU A 168 -15.41 -4.75 -8.58
CA LEU A 168 -15.27 -3.70 -7.57
C LEU A 168 -14.90 -4.38 -6.27
N PHE A 169 -13.90 -3.79 -5.61
CA PHE A 169 -13.36 -4.22 -4.33
C PHE A 169 -12.85 -5.66 -4.34
N SER A 170 -11.54 -5.82 -4.54
CA SER A 170 -10.86 -6.73 -3.63
C SER A 170 -10.84 -6.00 -2.31
N MET A 171 -11.62 -6.45 -1.33
CA MET A 171 -11.47 -6.01 0.07
C MET A 171 -10.14 -6.56 0.60
N VAL A 172 -9.04 -6.13 -0.01
CA VAL A 172 -7.80 -5.89 0.72
C VAL A 172 -7.99 -4.46 1.23
N VAL A 173 -7.63 -4.19 2.47
CA VAL A 173 -8.00 -2.95 3.21
C VAL A 173 -9.43 -2.96 3.76
N PHE A 174 -9.71 -3.89 4.67
CA PHE A 174 -10.11 -3.49 6.01
C PHE A 174 -9.36 -4.43 6.96
N GLN A 175 -8.36 -3.87 7.64
CA GLN A 175 -7.92 -4.41 8.93
C GLN A 175 -9.03 -4.19 9.97
#